data_AF-A0A7J3CAS5-F1
#
_entry.id   AF-A0A7J3CAS5-F1
#
_cell.length_a   1.000
_cell.length_b   1.000
_cell.length_c   1.000
_cell.angle_alpha   90.00
_cell.angle_beta   90.00
_cell.angle_gamma   90.00
#
_symmetry.space_group_name_H-M   'P 1'
#
loop_
_entity.id
_entity.type
_entity.pdbx_description
1 polymer ?
#
loop_
_entity_poly.entity_id
_entity_poly.type
_entity_poly.pdbx_seq_one_letter_code
_entity_poly.pdbx_strand_id
1 'polypeptide(L)'
;SEYLERWGIPGIITKETRKIVDYIRINGNKLGSIGVPKFADPYQSNLIDETIGGEMNRGGSVLLVDLGYKKNILSHLKDFSVSILPYHAFTPKMAEKVEGIVLSNGPGDPSFVALKEFTLNLKKVINRKPILGICLGHQLLSISLGMKTEKMKFGHRSINHPVEDLSTGRIGITTHNHGFTVVFDGSRGAVERYRSLNDGTNEGIEGTNFLSTQFHPEGGPGPVDELGVFKEFGRIIHER
;
A
#
# COMPACT_ATOMS: atom_id res chain seq x y z
N SER A 1 24.30 2.01 16.74
CA SER A 1 24.73 0.59 16.76
C SER A 1 23.84 -0.20 17.71
N GLU A 2 23.71 0.21 18.97
CA GLU A 2 22.96 -0.49 20.03
C GLU A 2 21.52 -0.89 19.63
N TYR A 3 20.78 -0.03 18.94
CA TYR A 3 19.43 -0.37 18.48
C TYR A 3 19.42 -1.54 17.48
N LEU A 4 20.34 -1.53 16.50
CA LEU A 4 20.44 -2.61 15.51
C LEU A 4 20.89 -3.92 16.17
N GLU A 5 21.85 -3.85 17.09
CA GLU A 5 22.33 -5.00 17.87
C GLU A 5 21.22 -5.63 18.72
N ARG A 6 20.43 -4.80 19.40
CA ARG A 6 19.27 -5.24 20.19
C ARG A 6 18.27 -6.06 19.38
N TRP A 7 18.09 -5.73 18.11
CA TRP A 7 17.15 -6.40 17.21
C TRP A 7 17.81 -7.43 16.29
N GLY A 8 19.11 -7.70 16.45
CA GLY A 8 19.84 -8.65 15.62
C GLY A 8 19.93 -8.26 14.14
N ILE A 9 19.85 -6.96 13.83
CA ILE A 9 19.84 -6.46 12.45
C ILE A 9 21.27 -6.13 11.99
N PRO A 10 21.81 -6.80 10.95
CA PRO A 10 23.12 -6.45 10.40
C PRO A 10 23.14 -5.04 9.82
N GLY A 11 24.24 -4.31 10.03
CA GLY A 11 24.47 -2.99 9.46
C GLY A 11 25.88 -2.84 8.93
N ILE A 12 26.04 -2.06 7.86
CA ILE A 12 27.34 -1.71 7.28
C ILE A 12 27.43 -0.19 7.11
N ILE A 13 28.57 0.40 7.49
CA ILE A 13 28.89 1.79 7.20
C ILE A 13 29.85 1.80 6.01
N THR A 14 29.47 2.50 4.93
CA THR A 14 30.30 2.62 3.72
C THR A 14 30.15 4.00 3.10
N LYS A 15 31.23 4.48 2.47
CA LYS A 15 31.22 5.71 1.65
C LYS A 15 30.66 5.47 0.24
N GLU A 16 30.44 4.21 -0.12
CA GLU A 16 30.10 3.78 -1.48
C GLU A 16 28.59 3.69 -1.75
N THR A 17 27.75 4.23 -0.85
CA THR A 17 26.28 4.20 -1.01
C THR A 17 25.83 4.77 -2.35
N ARG A 18 26.49 5.83 -2.84
CA ARG A 18 26.19 6.40 -4.16
C ARG A 18 26.43 5.40 -5.31
N LYS A 19 27.54 4.66 -5.28
CA LYS A 19 27.83 3.64 -6.30
C LYS A 19 26.80 2.52 -6.27
N ILE A 20 26.34 2.12 -5.08
CA ILE A 20 25.28 1.12 -4.92
C ILE A 20 23.96 1.62 -5.54
N VAL A 21 23.57 2.86 -5.24
CA VAL A 21 22.36 3.48 -5.81
C VAL A 21 22.44 3.57 -7.33
N ASP A 22 23.57 4.06 -7.88
CA ASP A 22 23.76 4.17 -9.33
C ASP A 22 23.71 2.79 -10.00
N TYR A 23 24.34 1.78 -9.39
CA TYR A 23 24.30 0.41 -9.86
C TYR A 23 22.87 -0.17 -9.89
N ILE A 24 22.08 0.01 -8.83
CA ILE A 24 20.68 -0.44 -8.77
C ILE A 24 19.82 0.31 -9.79
N ARG A 25 20.00 1.62 -9.95
CA ARG A 25 19.25 2.41 -10.94
C ARG A 25 19.52 1.93 -12.37
N ILE A 26 20.75 1.57 -12.68
CA ILE A 26 21.15 1.06 -14.01
C ILE A 26 20.68 -0.38 -14.22
N ASN A 27 20.88 -1.27 -13.23
CA ASN A 27 20.71 -2.71 -13.40
C ASN A 27 19.41 -3.29 -12.82
N GLY A 28 18.60 -2.44 -12.19
CA GLY A 28 17.44 -2.84 -11.41
C GLY A 28 17.80 -3.44 -10.06
N ASN A 29 16.77 -3.74 -9.27
CA ASN A 29 16.90 -4.38 -7.97
C ASN A 29 17.67 -5.70 -8.08
N LYS A 30 18.64 -5.89 -7.20
CA LYS A 30 19.43 -7.12 -7.08
C LYS A 30 19.23 -7.72 -5.70
N LEU A 31 19.25 -9.03 -5.64
CA LEU A 31 19.45 -9.72 -4.37
C LEU A 31 20.88 -9.47 -3.88
N GLY A 32 21.02 -9.32 -2.58
CA GLY A 32 22.30 -9.11 -1.94
C GLY A 32 22.22 -9.49 -0.47
N SER A 33 23.38 -9.67 0.15
CA SER A 33 23.48 -10.03 1.55
C SER A 33 24.63 -9.31 2.22
N ILE A 34 24.49 -9.11 3.53
CA ILE A 34 25.54 -8.60 4.40
C ILE A 34 25.86 -9.73 5.39
N GLY A 35 27.11 -10.18 5.43
CA GLY A 35 27.59 -11.16 6.40
C GLY A 35 27.19 -12.62 6.16
N VAL A 36 26.31 -12.94 5.20
CA VAL A 36 25.91 -14.33 4.87
C VAL A 36 26.06 -14.64 3.37
N PRO A 37 26.74 -15.71 2.96
CA PRO A 37 26.95 -16.03 1.54
C PRO A 37 25.74 -16.68 0.87
N LYS A 38 24.78 -17.20 1.64
CA LYS A 38 23.54 -17.82 1.14
C LYS A 38 22.35 -16.97 1.59
N PHE A 39 21.53 -16.58 0.64
CA PHE A 39 20.28 -15.84 0.87
C PHE A 39 19.21 -16.35 -0.11
N ALA A 40 17.96 -16.26 0.29
CA ALA A 40 16.80 -16.57 -0.55
C ALA A 40 16.24 -15.30 -1.17
N ASP A 41 15.53 -15.45 -2.29
CA ASP A 41 14.72 -14.35 -2.82
C ASP A 41 13.47 -14.18 -1.94
N PRO A 42 13.31 -13.04 -1.24
CA PRO A 42 12.17 -12.81 -0.35
C PRO A 42 10.83 -12.81 -1.11
N TYR A 43 10.82 -12.56 -2.42
CA TYR A 43 9.58 -12.60 -3.21
C TYR A 43 9.05 -14.02 -3.45
N GLN A 44 9.76 -15.06 -3.00
CA GLN A 44 9.27 -16.45 -3.04
C GLN A 44 8.44 -16.83 -1.82
N SER A 45 8.45 -16.04 -0.74
CA SER A 45 7.64 -16.27 0.47
C SER A 45 6.45 -15.32 0.55
N ASN A 46 5.50 -15.66 1.41
CA ASN A 46 4.40 -14.77 1.75
C ASN A 46 4.85 -13.74 2.79
N LEU A 47 5.48 -12.66 2.34
CA LEU A 47 6.02 -11.61 3.22
C LEU A 47 4.94 -10.95 4.10
N ILE A 48 3.66 -11.02 3.70
CA ILE A 48 2.56 -10.45 4.48
C ILE A 48 2.36 -11.26 5.75
N ASP A 49 2.31 -12.59 5.66
CA ASP A 49 2.13 -13.49 6.82
C ASP A 49 3.27 -13.36 7.84
N GLU A 50 4.46 -12.93 7.41
CA GLU A 50 5.60 -12.65 8.29
C GLU A 50 5.44 -11.34 9.10
N THR A 51 4.50 -10.47 8.72
CA THR A 51 4.34 -9.11 9.28
C THR A 51 3.02 -8.84 9.99
N ILE A 52 2.01 -9.70 9.79
CA ILE A 52 0.70 -9.52 10.43
C ILE A 52 0.78 -9.67 11.96
N GLY A 53 0.15 -8.75 12.67
CA GLY A 53 0.33 -8.59 14.12
C GLY A 53 -0.48 -9.54 15.00
N GLY A 54 -1.30 -10.43 14.43
CA GLY A 54 -2.17 -11.35 15.16
C GLY A 54 -3.32 -10.71 15.94
N GLU A 55 -3.39 -9.38 16.05
CA GLU A 55 -4.48 -8.67 16.70
C GLU A 55 -5.76 -8.74 15.85
N MET A 56 -6.79 -9.39 16.40
CA MET A 56 -8.15 -9.35 15.88
C MET A 56 -9.04 -8.63 16.86
N ASN A 57 -9.41 -7.39 16.55
CA ASN A 57 -10.49 -6.69 17.26
C ASN A 57 -11.68 -6.57 16.32
N ARG A 58 -12.90 -6.85 16.82
CA ARG A 58 -14.15 -6.84 16.05
C ARG A 58 -15.13 -5.85 16.66
N GLY A 59 -15.98 -5.26 15.81
CA GLY A 59 -17.06 -4.37 16.25
C GLY A 59 -16.79 -2.89 16.06
N GLY A 60 -15.77 -2.52 15.27
CA GLY A 60 -15.55 -1.14 14.84
C GLY A 60 -16.44 -0.73 13.66
N SER A 61 -16.65 0.57 13.49
CA SER A 61 -17.33 1.14 12.33
C SER A 61 -16.49 1.05 11.05
N VAL A 62 -15.16 1.03 11.17
CA VAL A 62 -14.24 0.82 10.05
C VAL A 62 -13.46 -0.48 10.24
N LEU A 63 -13.31 -1.25 9.16
CA LEU A 63 -12.46 -2.43 9.12
C LEU A 63 -11.14 -2.12 8.43
N LEU A 64 -10.03 -2.17 9.17
CA LEU A 64 -8.69 -2.18 8.60
C LEU A 64 -8.29 -3.63 8.31
N VAL A 65 -8.03 -3.92 7.04
CA VAL A 65 -7.46 -5.20 6.61
C VAL A 65 -5.95 -5.13 6.74
N ASP A 66 -5.41 -5.93 7.64
CA ASP A 66 -3.98 -6.05 7.92
C ASP A 66 -3.27 -6.83 6.80
N LEU A 67 -2.44 -6.09 6.08
CA LEU A 67 -1.54 -6.55 5.03
C LEU A 67 -0.07 -6.30 5.43
N GLY A 68 0.21 -5.97 6.70
CA GLY A 68 1.49 -5.42 7.17
C GLY A 68 1.41 -3.92 7.44
N TYR A 69 0.32 -3.46 8.06
CA TYR A 69 -0.01 -2.04 8.15
C TYR A 69 1.02 -1.23 8.95
N LYS A 70 1.26 0.02 8.52
CA LYS A 70 1.98 1.01 9.31
C LYS A 70 1.06 1.57 10.38
N LYS A 71 1.51 1.58 11.63
CA LYS A 71 0.74 2.12 12.79
C LYS A 71 0.25 3.56 12.58
N ASN A 72 0.98 4.37 11.80
CA ASN A 72 0.58 5.75 11.53
C ASN A 72 -0.72 5.87 10.71
N ILE A 73 -1.14 4.82 9.99
CA ILE A 73 -2.46 4.80 9.34
C ILE A 73 -3.57 4.93 10.40
N LEU A 74 -3.42 4.27 11.56
CA LEU A 74 -4.42 4.29 12.63
C LEU A 74 -4.58 5.69 13.24
N SER A 75 -3.51 6.49 13.35
CA SER A 75 -3.63 7.85 13.88
C SER A 75 -4.47 8.79 13.01
N HIS A 76 -4.65 8.45 11.73
CA HIS A 76 -5.51 9.20 10.80
C HIS A 76 -6.93 8.64 10.69
N LEU A 77 -7.25 7.57 11.42
CA LEU A 77 -8.57 6.96 11.51
C LEU A 77 -9.21 7.14 12.89
N LYS A 78 -8.67 8.05 13.73
CA LYS A 78 -9.08 8.26 15.12
C LYS A 78 -10.56 8.64 15.31
N ASP A 79 -11.18 9.19 14.26
CA ASP A 79 -12.59 9.58 14.27
C ASP A 79 -13.53 8.38 14.03
N PHE A 80 -12.97 7.20 13.76
CA PHE A 80 -13.68 5.94 13.58
C PHE A 80 -13.31 4.94 14.68
N SER A 81 -14.25 4.05 15.02
CA SER A 81 -13.90 2.85 15.77
C SER A 81 -13.30 1.84 14.80
N VAL A 82 -12.01 1.54 14.93
CA VAL A 82 -11.28 0.67 13.98
C VAL A 82 -11.20 -0.76 14.51
N SER A 83 -11.68 -1.69 13.70
CA SER A 83 -11.42 -3.13 13.83
C SER A 83 -10.27 -3.54 12.91
N ILE A 84 -9.39 -4.42 13.37
CA ILE A 84 -8.24 -4.89 12.59
C ILE A 84 -8.42 -6.38 12.32
N LEU A 85 -8.15 -6.78 11.08
CA LEU A 85 -8.33 -8.16 10.63
C LEU A 85 -7.25 -8.56 9.62
N PRO A 86 -6.57 -9.69 9.81
CA PRO A 86 -5.68 -10.26 8.78
C PRO A 86 -6.41 -10.50 7.46
N TYR A 87 -5.74 -10.25 6.32
CA TYR A 87 -6.35 -10.38 4.99
C TYR A 87 -7.00 -11.75 4.73
N HIS A 88 -6.40 -12.85 5.21
CA HIS A 88 -6.91 -14.20 5.01
C HIS A 88 -8.22 -14.47 5.77
N ALA A 89 -8.53 -13.68 6.81
CA ALA A 89 -9.78 -13.77 7.55
C ALA A 89 -10.89 -12.88 6.97
N PHE A 90 -10.59 -12.04 5.98
CA PHE A 90 -11.55 -11.15 5.35
C PHE A 90 -12.63 -11.90 4.56
N THR A 91 -13.90 -11.58 4.81
CA THR A 91 -15.03 -12.12 4.06
C THR A 91 -16.01 -11.01 3.68
N PRO A 92 -16.76 -11.17 2.56
CA PRO A 92 -17.80 -10.19 2.19
C PRO A 92 -18.87 -9.98 3.26
N LYS A 93 -19.19 -11.01 4.05
CA LYS A 93 -20.14 -10.91 5.17
C LYS A 93 -19.64 -9.99 6.29
N MET A 94 -18.33 -9.90 6.49
CA MET A 94 -17.75 -8.98 7.47
C MET A 94 -17.82 -7.54 6.97
N ALA A 95 -17.58 -7.31 5.68
CA ALA A 95 -17.73 -6.00 5.06
C ALA A 95 -19.15 -5.43 5.23
N GLU A 96 -20.19 -6.28 5.25
CA GLU A 96 -21.57 -5.84 5.46
C GLU A 96 -21.81 -5.20 6.84
N LYS A 97 -21.01 -5.58 7.85
CA LYS A 97 -21.16 -5.13 9.25
C LYS A 97 -20.45 -3.82 9.60
N VAL A 98 -19.69 -3.25 8.66
CA VAL A 98 -18.91 -2.03 8.86
C VAL A 98 -19.34 -0.95 7.88
N GLU A 99 -19.07 0.30 8.22
CA GLU A 99 -19.39 1.49 7.42
C GLU A 99 -18.35 1.72 6.32
N GLY A 100 -17.08 1.38 6.57
CA GLY A 100 -15.99 1.50 5.60
C GLY A 100 -14.87 0.48 5.80
N ILE A 101 -14.05 0.32 4.77
CA ILE A 101 -12.92 -0.63 4.75
C ILE A 101 -11.65 0.11 4.37
N VAL A 102 -10.56 -0.14 5.10
CA VAL A 102 -9.22 0.34 4.77
C VAL A 102 -8.35 -0.86 4.43
N LEU A 103 -7.85 -0.92 3.20
CA LEU A 103 -6.84 -1.88 2.77
C LEU A 103 -5.47 -1.25 3.03
N SER A 104 -4.77 -1.77 4.03
CA SER A 104 -3.50 -1.21 4.46
C SER A 104 -2.36 -1.43 3.46
N ASN A 105 -1.22 -0.78 3.72
CA ASN A 105 0.03 -1.09 3.04
C ASN A 105 0.52 -2.50 3.43
N GLY A 106 1.51 -2.99 2.68
CA GLY A 106 2.14 -4.27 2.98
C GLY A 106 3.37 -4.56 2.12
N PRO A 107 4.16 -5.58 2.48
CA PRO A 107 5.29 -6.03 1.69
C PRO A 107 4.84 -7.00 0.57
N GLY A 108 5.77 -7.31 -0.32
CA GLY A 108 5.64 -8.44 -1.26
C GLY A 108 5.05 -8.11 -2.62
N ASP A 109 4.63 -9.16 -3.30
CA ASP A 109 4.08 -9.14 -4.65
C ASP A 109 2.55 -9.21 -4.58
N PRO A 110 1.81 -8.22 -5.12
CA PRO A 110 0.34 -8.21 -5.07
C PRO A 110 -0.30 -9.37 -5.87
N SER A 111 0.46 -10.05 -6.74
CA SER A 111 0.02 -11.22 -7.50
C SER A 111 0.27 -12.56 -6.80
N PHE A 112 0.86 -12.54 -5.58
CA PHE A 112 1.18 -13.75 -4.84
C PHE A 112 -0.07 -14.61 -4.59
N VAL A 113 0.07 -15.93 -4.75
CA VAL A 113 -1.08 -16.87 -4.82
C VAL A 113 -1.98 -16.81 -3.58
N ALA A 114 -1.42 -16.55 -2.40
CA ALA A 114 -2.17 -16.44 -1.14
C ALA A 114 -3.19 -15.27 -1.15
N LEU A 115 -2.98 -14.24 -1.97
CA LEU A 115 -3.85 -13.05 -2.06
C LEU A 115 -5.03 -13.23 -3.02
N LYS A 116 -5.08 -14.35 -3.75
CA LYS A 116 -6.11 -14.59 -4.78
C LYS A 116 -7.51 -14.64 -4.19
N GLU A 117 -7.71 -15.39 -3.11
CA GLU A 117 -9.02 -15.50 -2.47
C GLU A 117 -9.47 -14.14 -1.90
N PHE A 118 -8.56 -13.45 -1.23
CA PHE A 118 -8.80 -12.10 -0.71
C PHE A 118 -9.27 -11.15 -1.82
N THR A 119 -8.57 -11.13 -2.95
CA THR A 119 -8.89 -10.26 -4.09
C THR A 119 -10.25 -10.60 -4.73
N LEU A 120 -10.61 -11.89 -4.80
CA LEU A 120 -11.94 -12.33 -5.23
C LEU A 120 -13.05 -11.89 -4.28
N ASN A 121 -12.79 -11.91 -2.97
CA ASN A 121 -13.73 -11.42 -1.97
C ASN A 121 -13.87 -9.89 -2.00
N LEU A 122 -12.77 -9.17 -2.23
CA LEU A 122 -12.77 -7.71 -2.38
C LEU A 122 -13.65 -7.26 -3.56
N LYS A 123 -13.56 -7.96 -4.70
CA LYS A 123 -14.41 -7.69 -5.88
C LYS A 123 -15.91 -7.72 -5.57
N LYS A 124 -16.35 -8.55 -4.62
CA LYS A 124 -17.77 -8.67 -4.24
C LYS A 124 -18.28 -7.47 -3.44
N VAL A 125 -17.39 -6.62 -2.92
CA VAL A 125 -17.75 -5.52 -2.00
C VAL A 125 -17.35 -4.14 -2.50
N ILE A 126 -16.47 -4.03 -3.50
CA ILE A 126 -15.89 -2.75 -3.98
C ILE A 126 -16.92 -1.68 -4.39
N ASN A 127 -18.08 -2.08 -4.90
CA ASN A 127 -19.17 -1.17 -5.26
C ASN A 127 -20.27 -1.09 -4.20
N ARG A 128 -20.11 -1.80 -3.08
CA ARG A 128 -21.10 -1.93 -2.01
C ARG A 128 -20.66 -1.32 -0.69
N LYS A 129 -19.39 -0.98 -0.51
CA LYS A 129 -18.86 -0.33 0.70
C LYS A 129 -17.82 0.72 0.33
N PRO A 130 -17.72 1.83 1.09
CA PRO A 130 -16.58 2.74 1.08
C PRO A 130 -15.28 1.97 1.29
N ILE A 131 -14.31 2.12 0.38
CA ILE A 131 -12.99 1.50 0.49
C ILE A 131 -11.88 2.53 0.29
N LEU A 132 -10.91 2.54 1.19
CA LEU A 132 -9.63 3.22 1.00
C LEU A 132 -8.51 2.19 0.81
N GLY A 133 -7.81 2.24 -0.32
CA GLY A 133 -6.63 1.40 -0.58
C GLY A 133 -5.31 2.17 -0.49
N ILE A 134 -4.33 1.67 0.27
CA ILE A 134 -3.02 2.32 0.43
C ILE A 134 -1.89 1.36 0.03
N CYS A 135 -1.00 1.78 -0.88
CA CYS A 135 0.15 1.02 -1.35
C CYS A 135 -0.24 -0.39 -1.85
N LEU A 136 0.05 -1.45 -1.10
CA LEU A 136 -0.42 -2.81 -1.44
C LEU A 136 -1.96 -2.89 -1.53
N GLY A 137 -2.67 -2.18 -0.66
CA GLY A 137 -4.13 -2.08 -0.72
C GLY A 137 -4.64 -1.48 -2.03
N HIS A 138 -3.95 -0.48 -2.58
CA HIS A 138 -4.26 0.08 -3.90
C HIS A 138 -4.06 -0.96 -5.02
N GLN A 139 -2.98 -1.73 -4.96
CA GLN A 139 -2.68 -2.76 -5.94
C GLN A 139 -3.73 -3.88 -5.91
N LEU A 140 -4.09 -4.38 -4.73
CA LEU A 140 -5.11 -5.43 -4.56
C LEU A 140 -6.51 -4.96 -4.97
N LEU A 141 -6.85 -3.70 -4.67
CA LEU A 141 -8.09 -3.08 -5.14
C LEU A 141 -8.14 -3.06 -6.67
N SER A 142 -7.04 -2.64 -7.31
CA SER A 142 -6.92 -2.57 -8.77
C SER A 142 -6.99 -3.96 -9.42
N ILE A 143 -6.33 -4.97 -8.84
CA ILE A 143 -6.43 -6.37 -9.32
C ILE A 143 -7.87 -6.89 -9.16
N SER A 144 -8.59 -6.51 -8.10
CA SER A 144 -10.00 -6.91 -7.92
C SER A 144 -10.92 -6.36 -9.02
N LEU A 145 -10.56 -5.22 -9.62
CA LEU A 145 -11.20 -4.63 -10.80
C LEU A 145 -10.73 -5.28 -12.12
N GLY A 146 -9.71 -6.15 -12.07
CA GLY A 146 -9.15 -6.86 -13.21
C GLY A 146 -7.97 -6.14 -13.88
N MET A 147 -7.41 -5.11 -13.25
CA MET A 147 -6.18 -4.47 -13.70
C MET A 147 -4.97 -5.38 -13.43
N LYS A 148 -3.85 -5.11 -14.12
CA LYS A 148 -2.59 -5.81 -13.93
C LYS A 148 -1.63 -5.00 -13.07
N THR A 149 -0.71 -5.69 -12.44
CA THR A 149 0.45 -5.08 -11.76
C THR A 149 1.73 -5.55 -12.43
N GLU A 150 2.77 -4.74 -12.34
CA GLU A 150 4.09 -5.07 -12.87
C GLU A 150 5.19 -4.73 -11.86
N LYS A 151 6.27 -5.51 -11.88
CA LYS A 151 7.44 -5.27 -11.04
C LYS A 151 8.28 -4.15 -11.66
N MET A 152 8.48 -3.10 -10.89
CA MET A 152 9.29 -1.95 -11.30
C MET A 152 10.78 -2.32 -11.28
N LYS A 153 11.55 -1.65 -12.15
CA LYS A 153 13.01 -1.85 -12.25
C LYS A 153 13.72 -1.70 -10.90
N PHE A 154 13.46 -0.60 -10.20
CA PHE A 154 13.98 -0.33 -8.86
C PHE A 154 12.92 0.20 -7.88
N GLY A 155 11.73 0.56 -8.38
CA GLY A 155 10.58 1.03 -7.61
C GLY A 155 10.75 2.43 -6.98
N HIS A 156 9.73 2.92 -6.30
CA HIS A 156 9.78 4.22 -5.61
C HIS A 156 10.00 4.02 -4.11
N ARG A 157 11.07 4.64 -3.59
CA ARG A 157 11.52 4.57 -2.18
C ARG A 157 12.04 5.95 -1.76
N SER A 158 11.13 6.84 -1.40
CA SER A 158 11.46 8.25 -1.20
C SER A 158 10.44 8.97 -0.33
N ILE A 159 10.79 10.18 0.09
CA ILE A 159 9.91 11.11 0.82
C ILE A 159 9.75 12.44 0.06
N ASN A 160 10.11 12.45 -1.21
CA ASN A 160 10.18 13.65 -2.05
C ASN A 160 9.57 13.42 -3.44
N HIS A 161 8.67 12.43 -3.58
CA HIS A 161 8.13 12.07 -4.88
C HIS A 161 6.94 12.97 -5.23
N PRO A 162 6.99 13.70 -6.36
CA PRO A 162 5.90 14.56 -6.79
C PRO A 162 4.78 13.73 -7.44
N VAL A 163 3.56 13.90 -6.95
CA VAL A 163 2.36 13.25 -7.45
C VAL A 163 1.32 14.31 -7.78
N GLU A 164 0.77 14.25 -8.99
CA GLU A 164 -0.33 15.10 -9.42
C GLU A 164 -1.67 14.42 -9.10
N ASP A 165 -2.53 15.16 -8.43
CA ASP A 165 -3.96 14.90 -8.28
C ASP A 165 -4.65 15.34 -9.59
N LEU A 166 -5.13 14.38 -10.39
CA LEU A 166 -5.70 14.66 -11.71
C LEU A 166 -7.10 15.29 -11.66
N SER A 167 -7.80 15.22 -10.52
CA SER A 167 -9.15 15.82 -10.41
C SER A 167 -9.08 17.31 -10.08
N THR A 168 -8.00 17.77 -9.46
CA THR A 168 -7.81 19.16 -9.02
C THR A 168 -6.64 19.87 -9.71
N GLY A 169 -5.71 19.12 -10.31
CA GLY A 169 -4.43 19.63 -10.83
C GLY A 169 -3.41 19.97 -9.73
N ARG A 170 -3.69 19.63 -8.46
CA ARG A 170 -2.77 19.90 -7.35
C ARG A 170 -1.59 18.93 -7.39
N ILE A 171 -0.40 19.42 -7.06
CA ILE A 171 0.79 18.59 -6.91
C ILE A 171 1.12 18.48 -5.42
N GLY A 172 1.21 17.25 -4.93
CA GLY A 172 1.67 16.92 -3.59
C GLY A 172 3.05 16.27 -3.60
N ILE A 173 3.85 16.52 -2.57
CA ILE A 173 5.06 15.74 -2.32
C ILE A 173 4.69 14.59 -1.39
N THR A 174 5.05 13.36 -1.77
CA THR A 174 4.52 12.14 -1.14
C THR A 174 5.62 11.17 -0.71
N THR A 175 5.26 10.29 0.24
CA THR A 175 6.11 9.19 0.71
C THR A 175 5.83 7.91 -0.08
N HIS A 176 6.88 7.23 -0.51
CA HIS A 176 6.82 6.05 -1.35
C HIS A 176 7.67 4.91 -0.80
N ASN A 177 7.14 3.69 -0.86
CA ASN A 177 7.88 2.48 -0.57
C ASN A 177 7.24 1.26 -1.27
N HIS A 178 7.34 1.20 -2.60
CA HIS A 178 6.81 0.08 -3.39
C HIS A 178 7.77 -0.36 -4.50
N GLY A 179 7.68 -1.65 -4.86
CA GLY A 179 8.43 -2.26 -5.96
C GLY A 179 7.55 -2.68 -7.13
N PHE A 180 6.23 -2.52 -7.01
CA PHE A 180 5.24 -2.85 -8.02
C PHE A 180 4.37 -1.64 -8.29
N THR A 181 3.82 -1.54 -9.50
CA THR A 181 2.87 -0.49 -9.89
C THR A 181 1.68 -1.10 -10.63
N VAL A 182 0.56 -0.39 -10.64
CA VAL A 182 -0.64 -0.76 -11.39
C VAL A 182 -0.52 -0.25 -12.82
N VAL A 183 -0.77 -1.13 -13.79
CA VAL A 183 -0.90 -0.75 -15.20
C VAL A 183 -2.33 -0.31 -15.43
N PHE A 184 -2.58 0.99 -15.32
CA PHE A 184 -3.90 1.57 -15.56
C PHE A 184 -4.22 1.57 -17.06
N ASP A 185 -5.26 0.85 -17.46
CA ASP A 185 -5.63 0.61 -18.86
C ASP A 185 -7.01 1.18 -19.26
N GLY A 186 -7.64 1.99 -18.39
CA GLY A 186 -8.93 2.63 -18.63
C GLY A 186 -10.05 2.20 -17.66
N SER A 187 -11.28 2.67 -17.91
CA SER A 187 -12.33 2.67 -16.88
C SER A 187 -13.02 1.31 -16.70
N ARG A 188 -12.57 0.57 -15.69
CA ARG A 188 -13.22 -0.64 -15.14
C ARG A 188 -14.15 -0.27 -13.96
N GLY A 189 -14.93 0.80 -14.12
CA GLY A 189 -15.62 1.47 -13.01
C GLY A 189 -14.68 2.32 -12.14
N ALA A 190 -13.48 2.62 -12.64
CA ALA A 190 -12.49 3.45 -11.98
C ALA A 190 -11.96 4.54 -12.94
N VAL A 191 -11.54 5.66 -12.40
CA VAL A 191 -10.75 6.69 -13.08
C VAL A 191 -9.37 6.78 -12.43
N GLU A 192 -8.38 7.22 -13.18
CA GLU A 192 -7.08 7.54 -12.62
C GLU A 192 -7.19 8.81 -11.78
N ARG A 193 -6.79 8.72 -10.51
CA ARG A 193 -6.94 9.82 -9.54
C ARG A 193 -5.62 10.56 -9.35
N TYR A 194 -4.52 9.82 -9.29
CA TYR A 194 -3.20 10.33 -9.00
C TYR A 194 -2.17 9.76 -9.98
N ARG A 195 -1.20 10.58 -10.39
CA ARG A 195 -0.14 10.19 -11.31
C ARG A 195 1.22 10.71 -10.88
N SER A 196 2.25 9.87 -11.02
CA SER A 196 3.65 10.24 -10.77
C SER A 196 4.12 11.24 -11.83
N LEU A 197 4.66 12.38 -11.41
CA LEU A 197 5.25 13.35 -12.34
C LEU A 197 6.66 12.96 -12.80
N ASN A 198 7.30 12.02 -12.12
CA ASN A 198 8.66 11.58 -12.46
C ASN A 198 8.69 10.61 -13.65
N ASP A 199 7.72 9.70 -13.72
CA ASP A 199 7.72 8.59 -14.68
C ASP A 199 6.33 8.21 -15.19
N GLY A 200 5.28 8.94 -14.82
CA GLY A 200 3.93 8.75 -15.36
C GLY A 200 3.20 7.52 -14.85
N THR A 201 3.75 6.80 -13.86
CA THR A 201 3.08 5.63 -13.27
C THR A 201 1.80 6.03 -12.54
N ASN A 202 0.86 5.07 -12.47
CA ASN A 202 -0.36 5.24 -11.71
C ASN A 202 -0.04 5.34 -10.21
N GLU A 203 -0.58 6.39 -9.57
CA GLU A 203 -0.39 6.64 -8.14
C GLU A 203 -1.69 6.54 -7.34
N GLY A 204 -2.77 6.15 -8.01
CA GLY A 204 -4.07 6.00 -7.38
C GLY A 204 -5.22 5.99 -8.37
N ILE A 205 -6.30 5.36 -7.93
CA ILE A 205 -7.56 5.28 -8.68
C ILE A 205 -8.73 5.61 -7.77
N GLU A 206 -9.78 6.13 -8.37
CA GLU A 206 -11.05 6.45 -7.71
C GLU A 206 -12.22 5.81 -8.47
N GLY A 207 -13.25 5.41 -7.74
CA GLY A 207 -14.55 5.01 -8.29
C GLY A 207 -15.66 5.41 -7.34
N THR A 208 -16.89 4.99 -7.63
CA THR A 208 -18.09 5.48 -6.92
C THR A 208 -18.03 5.32 -5.39
N ASN A 209 -17.41 4.26 -4.88
CA ASN A 209 -17.32 4.00 -3.44
C ASN A 209 -15.89 3.71 -2.98
N PHE A 210 -14.88 4.10 -3.76
CA PHE A 210 -13.51 3.86 -3.35
C PHE A 210 -12.55 4.94 -3.80
N LEU A 211 -11.53 5.15 -2.97
CA LEU A 211 -10.36 5.94 -3.26
C LEU A 211 -9.13 5.07 -2.97
N SER A 212 -8.07 5.21 -3.75
CA SER A 212 -6.83 4.52 -3.45
C SER A 212 -5.61 5.33 -3.85
N THR A 213 -4.52 5.07 -3.16
CA THR A 213 -3.23 5.74 -3.33
C THR A 213 -2.12 4.70 -3.32
N GLN A 214 -1.19 4.77 -4.28
CA GLN A 214 0.00 3.93 -4.32
C GLN A 214 1.07 4.46 -3.35
N PHE A 215 1.10 5.77 -3.13
CA PHE A 215 1.89 6.42 -2.10
C PHE A 215 1.30 6.22 -0.68
N HIS A 216 2.04 6.70 0.31
CA HIS A 216 1.71 6.63 1.73
C HIS A 216 1.19 7.99 2.22
N PRO A 217 -0.14 8.26 2.20
CA PRO A 217 -0.70 9.55 2.61
C PRO A 217 -0.45 9.86 4.09
N GLU A 218 -0.19 8.83 4.91
CA GLU A 218 0.12 8.99 6.34
C GLU A 218 1.52 9.59 6.58
N GLY A 219 2.40 9.68 5.58
CA GLY A 219 3.65 10.45 5.67
C GLY A 219 4.64 10.01 6.75
N GLY A 220 4.49 8.86 7.40
CA GLY A 220 5.40 8.42 8.48
C GLY A 220 6.50 7.47 7.99
N PRO A 221 7.75 7.91 7.70
CA PRO A 221 8.27 9.28 7.65
C PRO A 221 8.05 9.98 6.29
N GLY A 222 8.22 11.32 6.26
CA GLY A 222 8.04 12.15 5.08
C GLY A 222 6.94 13.21 5.19
N PRO A 223 6.54 13.81 4.05
CA PRO A 223 5.56 14.90 3.99
C PRO A 223 4.14 14.42 4.27
N VAL A 224 3.28 15.36 4.66
CA VAL A 224 1.87 15.14 5.02
C VAL A 224 0.91 15.88 4.09
N ASP A 225 1.39 16.21 2.89
CA ASP A 225 0.67 17.01 1.90
C ASP A 225 -0.67 16.36 1.52
N GLU A 226 -0.71 15.03 1.46
CA GLU A 226 -1.87 14.23 1.01
C GLU A 226 -2.72 13.62 2.13
N LEU A 227 -2.69 14.20 3.35
CA LEU A 227 -3.60 13.78 4.44
C LEU A 227 -5.09 13.95 4.11
N GLY A 228 -5.41 14.75 3.09
CA GLY A 228 -6.78 14.94 2.59
C GLY A 228 -7.48 13.64 2.22
N VAL A 229 -6.71 12.62 1.79
CA VAL A 229 -7.21 11.29 1.42
C VAL A 229 -8.05 10.64 2.54
N PHE A 230 -7.64 10.78 3.81
CA PHE A 230 -8.39 10.23 4.94
C PHE A 230 -9.71 10.97 5.20
N LYS A 231 -9.71 12.30 5.00
CA LYS A 231 -10.93 13.12 5.11
C LYS A 231 -11.92 12.77 4.00
N GLU A 232 -11.41 12.56 2.79
CA GLU A 232 -12.23 12.15 1.65
C GLU A 232 -12.82 10.75 1.85
N PHE A 233 -12.05 9.80 2.39
CA PHE A 233 -12.59 8.52 2.80
C PHE A 233 -13.76 8.65 3.80
N GLY A 234 -13.61 9.51 4.82
CA GLY A 234 -14.70 9.79 5.76
C GLY A 234 -15.93 10.41 5.09
N ARG A 235 -15.73 11.31 4.12
CA ARG A 235 -16.81 11.87 3.31
C ARG A 235 -17.56 10.78 2.52
N ILE A 236 -16.83 9.87 1.87
CA ILE A 236 -17.42 8.73 1.13
C ILE A 236 -18.26 7.83 2.06
N ILE A 237 -17.89 7.70 3.34
CA ILE A 237 -18.69 6.98 4.34
C ILE A 237 -20.02 7.69 4.63
N HIS A 238 -20.00 9.02 4.78
CA HIS A 238 -21.18 9.80 5.21
C HIS A 238 -22.15 10.18 4.09
N GLU A 239 -21.73 10.16 2.83
CA GLU A 239 -22.57 10.52 1.67
C GLU A 239 -23.48 9.38 1.16
N ARG A 240 -23.56 8.27 1.90
CA ARG A 240 -24.43 7.12 1.62
C ARG A 240 -25.72 7.15 2.43
#